data_AF-A0A1V6GH93-F1
#
_entry.id   AF-A0A1V6GH93-F1
#
_cell.length_a   1.000
_cell.length_b   1.000
_cell.length_c   1.000
_cell.angle_alpha   90.00
_cell.angle_beta   90.00
_cell.angle_gamma   90.00
#
_symmetry.space_group_name_H-M   'P 1'
#
loop_
_entity.id
_entity.type
_entity.pdbx_description
1 polymer ?
#
loop_
_entity_poly.entity_id
_entity_poly.type
_entity_poly.pdbx_seq_one_letter_code
_entity_poly.pdbx_strand_id
1 'polypeptide(L)'
;MKAWTPGRRAISILLLSAGCLTTVAPWLIRNRIVMGSFTFSICGGVTLWMFGHNDACPSGPETVDPKDYFGVSGGDPVRMVPIFNMEPRYQVYSYEQSTVDRVAGLGEVEADRELNRMSLEYVRAHPLATLAHSAASLMKTFTYTEMNGRMNILLTMVMPFLLLGAYELARSSRSISLPVLSCLVSMLAVHFLFYFDHRFRVPYQPFLMLVGAAGLLRLLEGNLSVREKILFFCWMPVPIVVNYFLLQGPPSG
;
A
#
# COMPACT_ATOMS: atom_id res chain seq x y z
N MET A 1 6.61 -23.86 28.29
CA MET A 1 6.91 -24.09 26.85
C MET A 1 8.27 -24.77 26.74
N LYS A 2 8.37 -25.97 26.12
CA LYS A 2 9.68 -26.61 25.87
C LYS A 2 10.44 -25.77 24.84
N ALA A 3 11.68 -25.40 25.16
CA ALA A 3 12.56 -24.71 24.22
C ALA A 3 12.75 -25.58 22.97
N TRP A 4 12.58 -24.99 21.79
CA TRP A 4 12.83 -25.67 20.53
C TRP A 4 14.32 -26.00 20.41
N THR A 5 14.64 -27.24 20.06
CA THR A 5 16.03 -27.61 19.72
C THR A 5 16.44 -26.89 18.42
N PRO A 6 17.71 -26.48 18.29
CA PRO A 6 18.21 -25.79 17.09
C PRO A 6 17.86 -26.51 15.78
N GLY A 7 17.93 -27.85 15.78
CA GLY A 7 17.58 -28.66 14.60
C GLY A 7 16.13 -28.53 14.15
N ARG A 8 15.17 -28.43 15.09
CA ARG A 8 13.74 -28.25 14.74
C ARG A 8 13.48 -26.89 14.09
N ARG A 9 14.17 -25.83 14.56
CA ARG A 9 14.06 -24.49 13.96
C ARG A 9 14.57 -24.49 12.53
N ALA A 10 15.74 -25.09 12.28
CA ALA A 10 16.31 -25.18 10.94
C ALA A 10 15.38 -25.91 9.96
N ILE A 11 14.82 -27.06 10.38
CA ILE A 11 13.85 -27.81 9.57
C ILE A 11 12.61 -26.98 9.27
N SER A 12 12.03 -26.30 10.27
CA SER A 12 10.85 -25.47 10.04
C SER A 12 11.12 -24.29 9.11
N ILE A 13 12.27 -23.64 9.20
CA ILE A 13 12.67 -22.57 8.27
C ILE A 13 12.80 -23.14 6.86
N LEU A 14 13.46 -24.28 6.70
CA LEU A 14 13.64 -24.91 5.40
C LEU A 14 12.30 -25.33 4.77
N LEU A 15 11.40 -25.92 5.56
CA LEU A 15 10.05 -26.29 5.11
C LEU A 15 9.23 -25.06 4.74
N LEU A 16 9.31 -23.98 5.52
CA LEU A 16 8.63 -22.72 5.22
C LEU A 16 9.16 -22.12 3.91
N SER A 17 10.49 -22.01 3.77
CA SER A 17 11.12 -21.51 2.55
C SER A 17 10.78 -22.36 1.33
N ALA A 18 10.79 -23.69 1.46
CA ALA A 18 10.37 -24.60 0.40
C ALA A 18 8.90 -24.38 0.03
N GLY A 19 8.01 -24.26 1.02
CA GLY A 19 6.58 -23.96 0.78
C GLY A 19 6.35 -22.63 0.08
N CYS A 20 7.07 -21.58 0.48
CA CYS A 20 7.03 -20.27 -0.19
C CYS A 20 7.51 -20.38 -1.64
N LEU A 21 8.64 -21.05 -1.88
CA LEU A 21 9.19 -21.25 -3.22
C LEU A 21 8.25 -22.08 -4.10
N THR A 22 7.66 -23.17 -3.60
CA THR A 22 6.71 -23.97 -4.37
C THR A 22 5.46 -23.19 -4.75
N THR A 23 5.03 -22.24 -3.89
CA THR A 23 3.87 -21.38 -4.16
C THR A 23 4.20 -20.34 -5.24
N VAL A 24 5.41 -19.78 -5.21
CA VAL A 24 5.83 -18.68 -6.08
C VAL A 24 6.41 -19.17 -7.42
N ALA A 25 7.05 -20.33 -7.45
CA ALA A 25 7.80 -20.84 -8.60
C ALA A 25 6.95 -20.96 -9.88
N PRO A 26 5.69 -21.45 -9.85
CA PRO A 26 4.87 -21.52 -11.07
C PRO A 26 4.71 -20.16 -11.74
N TRP A 27 4.54 -19.09 -10.95
CA TRP A 27 4.42 -17.72 -11.46
C TRP A 27 5.72 -17.21 -12.06
N LEU A 28 6.86 -17.43 -11.36
CA LEU A 28 8.17 -17.03 -11.86
C LEU A 28 8.56 -17.76 -13.15
N ILE A 29 8.25 -19.05 -13.24
CA ILE A 29 8.47 -19.86 -14.46
C ILE A 29 7.60 -19.34 -15.59
N ARG A 30 6.31 -19.09 -15.34
CA ARG A 30 5.40 -18.49 -16.33
C ARG A 30 5.94 -17.15 -16.84
N ASN A 31 6.41 -16.27 -15.96
CA ASN A 31 6.94 -14.97 -16.35
C ASN A 31 8.26 -15.09 -17.12
N ARG A 32 9.11 -16.08 -16.80
CA ARG A 32 10.29 -16.36 -17.62
C ARG A 32 9.93 -16.80 -19.03
N ILE A 33 8.89 -17.62 -19.18
CA ILE A 33 8.44 -18.12 -20.49
C ILE A 33 7.76 -17.01 -21.30
N VAL A 34 6.83 -16.27 -20.69
CA VAL A 34 6.00 -15.27 -21.40
C VAL A 34 6.72 -13.94 -21.58
N MET A 35 7.44 -13.49 -20.55
CA MET A 35 8.05 -12.15 -20.49
C MET A 35 9.57 -12.17 -20.62
N GLY A 36 10.18 -13.36 -20.72
CA GLY A 36 11.64 -13.50 -20.76
C GLY A 36 12.36 -13.18 -19.44
N SER A 37 11.66 -12.99 -18.31
CA SER A 37 12.26 -12.56 -17.03
C SER A 37 11.65 -13.26 -15.82
N PHE A 38 12.48 -13.62 -14.83
CA PHE A 38 12.03 -14.11 -13.51
C PHE A 38 11.59 -12.93 -12.64
N THR A 39 10.47 -12.30 -12.98
CA THR A 39 9.90 -11.21 -12.18
C THR A 39 8.63 -11.64 -11.46
N PHE A 40 8.39 -11.08 -10.27
CA PHE A 40 7.13 -11.23 -9.55
C PHE A 40 6.02 -10.35 -10.13
N SER A 41 6.38 -9.19 -10.64
CA SER A 41 5.47 -8.22 -11.23
C SER A 41 6.18 -7.47 -12.35
N ILE A 42 5.45 -7.16 -13.40
CA ILE A 42 5.85 -6.30 -14.53
C ILE A 42 5.29 -4.87 -14.38
N CYS A 43 4.66 -4.59 -13.25
CA CYS A 43 4.09 -3.28 -12.94
C CYS A 43 4.74 -2.68 -11.68
N GLY A 44 5.88 -3.21 -11.23
CA GLY A 44 6.51 -2.76 -9.98
C GLY A 44 7.06 -1.34 -10.11
N GLY A 45 7.81 -1.07 -11.18
CA GLY A 45 8.29 0.26 -11.54
C GLY A 45 7.18 1.18 -11.99
N VAL A 46 6.22 0.67 -12.77
CA VAL A 46 5.00 1.40 -13.15
C VAL A 46 4.27 1.91 -11.91
N THR A 47 3.99 1.02 -10.95
CA THR A 47 3.33 1.37 -9.68
C THR A 47 4.20 2.35 -8.90
N LEU A 48 5.50 2.11 -8.76
CA LEU A 48 6.37 3.01 -7.99
C LEU A 48 6.37 4.44 -8.57
N TRP A 49 6.45 4.57 -9.90
CA TRP A 49 6.48 5.86 -10.59
C TRP A 49 5.16 6.59 -10.49
N MET A 50 4.05 5.95 -10.91
CA MET A 50 2.74 6.59 -11.00
C MET A 50 2.19 7.06 -9.66
N PHE A 51 2.64 6.46 -8.57
CA PHE A 51 2.02 6.60 -7.27
C PHE A 51 2.84 7.47 -6.30
N GLY A 52 3.54 8.47 -6.84
CA GLY A 52 4.09 9.62 -6.12
C GLY A 52 5.60 9.65 -5.97
N HIS A 53 6.32 8.96 -6.85
CA HIS A 53 7.77 9.08 -6.99
C HIS A 53 8.14 9.68 -8.36
N ASN A 54 7.42 10.73 -8.76
CA ASN A 54 7.62 11.45 -10.00
C ASN A 54 7.37 12.95 -9.80
N ASP A 55 7.84 13.75 -10.76
CA ASP A 55 7.65 15.20 -10.79
C ASP A 55 6.23 15.61 -11.21
N ALA A 56 5.40 14.65 -11.63
CA ALA A 56 4.02 14.91 -11.95
C ALA A 56 3.36 15.49 -10.70
N CYS A 57 2.99 16.77 -10.78
CA CYS A 57 2.16 17.39 -9.77
C CYS A 57 0.98 16.44 -9.55
N PRO A 58 0.70 15.98 -8.32
CA PRO A 58 -0.52 15.24 -8.08
C PRO A 58 -1.62 16.17 -8.55
N SER A 59 -2.16 15.90 -9.74
CA SER A 59 -3.37 16.54 -10.19
C SER A 59 -4.30 16.34 -9.01
N GLY A 60 -4.75 17.44 -8.42
CA GLY A 60 -5.67 17.35 -7.30
C GLY A 60 -6.86 16.48 -7.74
N PRO A 61 -7.83 16.25 -6.86
CA PRO A 61 -9.16 15.85 -7.30
C PRO A 61 -9.84 16.94 -8.17
N GLU A 62 -9.08 17.79 -8.86
CA GLU A 62 -9.55 18.49 -10.04
C GLU A 62 -10.12 17.44 -10.96
N THR A 63 -11.44 17.48 -11.02
CA THR A 63 -12.33 16.88 -11.96
C THR A 63 -11.89 17.28 -13.36
N VAL A 64 -10.79 16.72 -13.84
CA VAL A 64 -10.63 16.56 -15.28
C VAL A 64 -11.75 15.59 -15.62
N ASP A 65 -12.83 16.12 -16.21
CA ASP A 65 -13.93 15.32 -16.70
C ASP A 65 -13.28 14.17 -17.50
N PRO A 66 -13.64 12.89 -17.28
CA PRO A 66 -13.13 11.80 -18.12
C PRO A 66 -13.23 12.09 -19.62
N LYS A 67 -14.17 12.95 -20.04
CA LYS A 67 -14.26 13.49 -21.40
C LYS A 67 -13.13 14.45 -21.76
N ASP A 68 -12.67 15.27 -20.83
CA ASP A 68 -11.52 16.15 -20.96
C ASP A 68 -10.21 15.36 -20.94
N TYR A 69 -10.15 14.14 -20.42
CA TYR A 69 -8.96 13.27 -20.57
C TYR A 69 -8.78 12.76 -22.01
N PHE A 70 -9.87 12.50 -22.72
CA PHE A 70 -9.85 12.26 -24.17
C PHE A 70 -9.81 13.57 -24.97
N GLY A 71 -9.93 14.71 -24.29
CA GLY A 71 -10.07 16.04 -24.87
C GLY A 71 -9.03 17.05 -24.39
N VAL A 72 -7.92 16.64 -23.76
CA VAL A 72 -6.97 17.61 -23.22
C VAL A 72 -6.39 18.42 -24.38
N SER A 73 -6.76 19.69 -24.35
CA SER A 73 -6.22 20.80 -25.11
C SER A 73 -4.73 20.65 -25.43
N GLY A 74 -4.43 20.32 -26.68
CA GLY A 74 -3.10 20.47 -27.27
C GLY A 74 -2.27 19.19 -27.40
N GLY A 75 -2.69 18.05 -26.83
CA GLY A 75 -2.10 16.75 -27.14
C GLY A 75 -2.80 16.12 -28.33
N ASP A 76 -2.10 15.90 -29.45
CA ASP A 76 -2.64 15.13 -30.57
C ASP A 76 -3.02 13.72 -30.07
N PRO A 77 -4.31 13.32 -30.11
CA PRO A 77 -4.74 11.98 -29.68
C PRO A 77 -4.07 10.86 -30.46
N VAL A 78 -3.60 11.15 -31.68
CA VAL A 78 -2.82 10.22 -32.52
C VAL A 78 -1.39 10.04 -31.98
N ARG A 79 -0.89 10.99 -31.18
CA ARG A 79 0.41 10.94 -30.49
C ARG A 79 0.33 10.45 -29.05
N MET A 80 -0.86 10.23 -28.51
CA MET A 80 -1.00 9.37 -27.34
C MET A 80 -0.62 7.97 -27.78
N VAL A 81 0.67 7.64 -27.66
CA VAL A 81 1.13 6.28 -27.82
C VAL A 81 0.39 5.50 -26.75
N PRO A 82 -0.44 4.49 -27.10
CA PRO A 82 -0.91 3.56 -26.10
C PRO A 82 0.34 2.88 -25.56
N ILE A 83 0.88 3.43 -24.48
CA ILE A 83 1.83 2.71 -23.66
C ILE A 83 0.98 1.59 -23.11
N PHE A 84 1.12 0.43 -23.75
CA PHE A 84 0.47 -0.84 -23.49
C PHE A 84 -0.91 -1.11 -24.13
N ASN A 85 -1.02 -2.35 -24.59
CA ASN A 85 -2.25 -3.14 -24.59
C ASN A 85 -2.67 -3.53 -23.14
N MET A 86 -2.35 -2.68 -22.15
CA MET A 86 -3.02 -2.69 -20.86
C MET A 86 -4.47 -2.36 -21.17
N GLU A 87 -5.42 -3.15 -20.67
CA GLU A 87 -6.85 -2.90 -20.86
C GLU A 87 -7.13 -1.38 -20.82
N PRO A 88 -7.94 -0.84 -21.76
CA PRO A 88 -8.31 0.58 -21.83
C PRO A 88 -8.79 1.23 -20.51
N ARG A 89 -9.01 0.41 -19.47
CA ARG A 89 -9.36 0.82 -18.11
C ARG A 89 -8.19 1.39 -17.29
N TYR A 90 -6.93 1.23 -17.71
CA TYR A 90 -5.76 1.84 -17.04
C TYR A 90 -5.25 3.13 -17.73
N GLN A 91 -5.92 3.59 -18.79
CA GLN A 91 -5.52 4.69 -19.69
C GLN A 91 -5.72 6.13 -19.17
N VAL A 92 -5.66 6.37 -17.86
CA VAL A 92 -5.85 7.75 -17.34
C VAL A 92 -4.69 8.19 -16.48
N TYR A 93 -3.48 7.97 -16.98
CA TYR A 93 -2.30 8.62 -16.45
C TYR A 93 -1.67 9.43 -17.57
N SER A 94 -1.87 10.74 -17.49
CA SER A 94 -1.09 11.71 -18.24
C SER A 94 0.36 11.60 -17.77
N TYR A 95 1.15 10.79 -18.45
CA TYR A 95 2.59 10.86 -18.31
C TYR A 95 3.06 12.19 -18.89
N GLU A 96 4.03 12.82 -18.23
CA GLU A 96 4.78 13.88 -18.88
C GLU A 96 5.41 13.34 -20.16
N GLN A 97 5.49 14.17 -21.21
CA GLN A 97 6.08 13.76 -22.50
C GLN A 97 7.51 13.21 -22.30
N SER A 98 8.28 13.79 -21.37
CA SER A 98 9.60 13.31 -20.96
C SER A 98 9.62 11.83 -20.52
N THR A 99 8.55 11.37 -19.86
CA THR A 99 8.40 9.98 -19.46
C THR A 99 8.03 9.11 -20.66
N VAL A 100 7.08 9.58 -21.49
CA VAL A 100 6.68 8.90 -22.73
C VAL A 100 7.89 8.67 -23.62
N ASP A 101 8.72 9.69 -23.82
CA ASP A 101 9.91 9.65 -24.65
C ASP A 101 10.94 8.62 -24.16
N ARG A 102 11.07 8.44 -22.83
CA ARG A 102 12.01 7.47 -22.24
C ARG A 102 11.55 6.03 -22.39
N VAL A 103 10.24 5.77 -22.41
CA VAL A 103 9.69 4.41 -22.50
C VAL A 103 9.21 4.04 -23.90
N ALA A 104 9.15 5.02 -24.82
CA ALA A 104 8.74 4.82 -26.20
C ALA A 104 9.63 3.77 -26.89
N GLY A 105 8.99 2.73 -27.44
CA GLY A 105 9.67 1.65 -28.15
C GLY A 105 10.31 0.58 -27.26
N LEU A 106 10.25 0.70 -25.92
CA LEU A 106 10.70 -0.35 -25.00
C LEU A 106 9.65 -1.47 -24.89
N GLY A 107 10.11 -2.71 -24.69
CA GLY A 107 9.23 -3.82 -24.29
C GLY A 107 8.73 -3.66 -22.85
N GLU A 108 7.70 -4.41 -22.46
CA GLU A 108 7.02 -4.22 -21.16
C GLU A 108 7.95 -4.35 -19.94
N VAL A 109 8.84 -5.35 -19.95
CA VAL A 109 9.83 -5.55 -18.89
C VAL A 109 10.86 -4.42 -18.84
N GLU A 110 11.22 -3.88 -20.01
CA GLU A 110 12.21 -2.81 -20.12
C GLU A 110 11.60 -1.47 -19.69
N ALA A 111 10.36 -1.21 -20.08
CA ALA A 111 9.59 -0.05 -19.65
C ALA A 111 9.38 -0.06 -18.11
N ASP A 112 9.01 -1.19 -17.51
CA ASP A 112 8.88 -1.29 -16.04
C ASP A 112 10.21 -1.01 -15.32
N ARG A 113 11.32 -1.54 -15.84
CA ARG A 113 12.66 -1.27 -15.30
C ARG A 113 13.05 0.19 -15.45
N GLU A 114 12.74 0.79 -16.59
CA GLU A 114 13.03 2.20 -16.84
C GLU A 114 12.21 3.11 -15.91
N LEU A 115 10.92 2.83 -15.73
CA LEU A 115 10.08 3.54 -14.77
C LEU A 115 10.55 3.34 -13.32
N ASN A 116 10.99 2.13 -12.95
CA ASN A 116 11.60 1.91 -11.64
C ASN A 116 12.87 2.74 -11.45
N ARG A 117 13.73 2.80 -12.47
CA ARG A 117 14.94 3.64 -12.45
C ARG A 117 14.58 5.11 -12.28
N MET A 118 13.59 5.59 -13.04
CA MET A 118 13.05 6.95 -12.92
C MET A 118 12.55 7.26 -11.50
N SER A 119 11.79 6.35 -10.89
CA SER A 119 11.32 6.52 -9.51
C SER A 119 12.49 6.63 -8.54
N LEU A 120 13.49 5.78 -8.66
CA LEU A 120 14.65 5.81 -7.78
C LEU A 120 15.50 7.07 -7.99
N GLU A 121 15.59 7.58 -9.21
CA GLU A 121 16.20 8.89 -9.51
C GLU A 121 15.45 10.01 -8.78
N TYR A 122 14.12 10.03 -8.89
CA TYR A 122 13.28 10.99 -8.20
C TYR A 122 13.42 10.90 -6.67
N VAL A 123 13.35 9.70 -6.08
CA VAL A 123 13.50 9.49 -4.63
C VAL A 123 14.83 10.04 -4.12
N ARG A 124 15.91 9.84 -4.87
CA ARG A 124 17.24 10.36 -4.51
C ARG A 124 17.32 11.88 -4.63
N ALA A 125 16.68 12.46 -5.65
CA ALA A 125 16.63 13.90 -5.84
C ALA A 125 15.70 14.60 -4.82
N HIS A 126 14.63 13.93 -4.38
CA HIS A 126 13.56 14.50 -3.56
C HIS A 126 13.22 13.64 -2.33
N PRO A 127 14.17 13.35 -1.42
CA PRO A 127 13.96 12.39 -0.33
C PRO A 127 12.91 12.86 0.69
N LEU A 128 12.85 14.16 1.00
CA LEU A 128 11.89 14.71 1.95
C LEU A 128 10.46 14.72 1.38
N ALA A 129 10.30 15.07 0.11
CA ALA A 129 9.00 15.02 -0.56
C ALA A 129 8.48 13.58 -0.65
N THR A 130 9.36 12.64 -1.02
CA THR A 130 9.07 11.20 -1.00
C THR A 130 8.63 10.73 0.38
N LEU A 131 9.37 11.10 1.43
CA LEU A 131 9.06 10.69 2.79
C LEU A 131 7.71 11.27 3.26
N ALA A 132 7.44 12.54 2.96
CA ALA A 132 6.18 13.18 3.28
C ALA A 132 5.00 12.50 2.57
N HIS A 133 5.15 12.20 1.28
CA HIS A 133 4.14 11.47 0.50
C HIS A 133 3.92 10.05 1.01
N SER A 134 4.99 9.32 1.31
CA SER A 134 4.95 7.96 1.88
C SER A 134 4.25 7.96 3.25
N ALA A 135 4.55 8.95 4.09
CA ALA A 135 3.90 9.13 5.38
C ALA A 135 2.41 9.48 5.22
N ALA A 136 2.06 10.37 4.29
CA ALA A 136 0.66 10.69 3.99
C ALA A 136 -0.11 9.46 3.48
N SER A 137 0.49 8.67 2.59
CA SER A 137 -0.08 7.41 2.09
C SER A 137 -0.26 6.38 3.20
N LEU A 138 0.73 6.27 4.11
CA LEU A 138 0.60 5.45 5.30
C LEU A 138 -0.58 5.87 6.17
N MET A 139 -0.76 7.18 6.41
CA MET A 139 -1.90 7.68 7.19
C MET A 139 -3.25 7.35 6.52
N LYS A 140 -3.33 7.40 5.19
CA LYS A 140 -4.53 7.00 4.44
C LYS A 140 -4.93 5.54 4.68
N THR A 141 -3.99 4.67 5.08
CA THR A 141 -4.31 3.28 5.51
C THR A 141 -5.38 3.20 6.59
N PHE A 142 -5.46 4.22 7.44
CA PHE A 142 -6.38 4.28 8.58
C PHE A 142 -7.67 5.04 8.27
N THR A 143 -7.91 5.43 7.02
CA THR A 143 -9.21 5.98 6.60
C THR A 143 -10.28 4.90 6.67
N TYR A 144 -11.47 5.25 7.11
CA TYR A 144 -12.60 4.32 7.11
C TYR A 144 -13.56 4.60 5.96
N THR A 145 -13.31 5.65 5.17
CA THR A 145 -14.04 5.94 3.94
C THR A 145 -13.35 5.29 2.74
N GLU A 146 -14.11 4.57 1.94
CA GLU A 146 -13.69 4.03 0.64
C GLU A 146 -13.58 5.15 -0.41
N MET A 147 -12.94 4.86 -1.55
CA MET A 147 -12.80 5.82 -2.65
C MET A 147 -14.14 6.31 -3.22
N ASN A 148 -15.21 5.53 -3.05
CA ASN A 148 -16.58 5.89 -3.46
C ASN A 148 -17.33 6.72 -2.40
N GLY A 149 -16.68 7.14 -1.31
CA GLY A 149 -17.29 7.87 -0.20
C GLY A 149 -18.05 7.01 0.81
N ARG A 150 -18.13 5.69 0.63
CA ARG A 150 -18.80 4.79 1.58
C ARG A 150 -17.96 4.58 2.82
N MET A 151 -18.59 4.60 3.99
CA MET A 151 -17.92 4.24 5.23
C MET A 151 -17.89 2.73 5.43
N ASN A 152 -16.71 2.20 5.71
CA ASN A 152 -16.51 0.84 6.19
C ASN A 152 -16.76 0.79 7.71
N ILE A 153 -18.02 0.54 8.08
CA ILE A 153 -18.49 0.57 9.47
C ILE A 153 -17.67 -0.34 10.39
N LEU A 154 -17.35 -1.56 9.93
CA LEU A 154 -16.58 -2.51 10.72
C LEU A 154 -15.19 -1.95 11.04
N LEU A 155 -14.54 -1.35 10.05
CA LEU A 155 -13.23 -0.72 10.26
C LEU A 155 -13.34 0.48 11.21
N THR A 156 -14.36 1.33 11.04
CA THR A 156 -14.62 2.45 11.96
C THR A 156 -14.77 1.98 13.40
N MET A 157 -15.46 0.87 13.63
CA MET A 157 -15.67 0.31 14.97
C MET A 157 -14.37 -0.24 15.59
N VAL A 158 -13.51 -0.89 14.81
CA VAL A 158 -12.29 -1.52 15.36
C VAL A 158 -11.09 -0.56 15.46
N MET A 159 -11.07 0.49 14.64
CA MET A 159 -9.94 1.42 14.52
C MET A 159 -9.46 2.03 15.85
N PRO A 160 -10.34 2.53 16.75
CA PRO A 160 -9.93 3.09 18.03
C PRO A 160 -9.14 2.12 18.91
N PHE A 161 -9.32 0.81 18.70
CA PHE A 161 -8.70 -0.24 19.50
C PHE A 161 -7.39 -0.79 18.90
N LEU A 162 -6.99 -0.37 17.70
CA LEU A 162 -5.85 -0.97 16.99
C LEU A 162 -4.53 -0.81 17.74
N LEU A 163 -4.18 0.38 18.23
CA LEU A 163 -2.90 0.55 18.96
C LEU A 163 -2.89 -0.21 20.28
N LEU A 164 -4.01 -0.20 21.01
CA LEU A 164 -4.13 -0.96 22.26
C LEU A 164 -4.03 -2.47 21.99
N GLY A 165 -4.68 -2.95 20.94
CA GLY A 165 -4.63 -4.35 20.54
C GLY A 165 -3.27 -4.79 20.00
N ALA A 166 -2.58 -3.94 19.24
CA ALA A 166 -1.22 -4.22 18.80
C ALA A 166 -0.26 -4.29 19.98
N TYR A 167 -0.42 -3.39 20.96
CA TYR A 167 0.34 -3.40 22.21
C TYR A 167 0.08 -4.67 23.04
N GLU A 168 -1.19 -5.07 23.18
CA GLU A 168 -1.56 -6.28 23.91
C GLU A 168 -1.01 -7.54 23.22
N LEU A 169 -1.19 -7.65 21.90
CA LEU A 169 -0.61 -8.74 21.12
C LEU A 169 0.91 -8.77 21.24
N ALA A 170 1.60 -7.62 21.19
CA ALA A 170 3.06 -7.58 21.34
C ALA A 170 3.55 -8.11 22.70
N ARG A 171 2.72 -8.03 23.75
CA ARG A 171 2.99 -8.57 25.09
C ARG A 171 2.55 -10.02 25.28
N SER A 172 1.70 -10.53 24.40
CA SER A 172 1.23 -11.92 24.39
C SER A 172 2.32 -12.91 23.94
N SER A 173 1.93 -14.15 23.60
CA SER A 173 2.87 -15.14 23.08
C SER A 173 3.46 -14.69 21.74
N ARG A 174 4.80 -14.70 21.64
CA ARG A 174 5.53 -14.45 20.37
C ARG A 174 5.05 -15.32 19.22
N SER A 175 4.56 -16.53 19.50
CA SER A 175 4.06 -17.44 18.46
C SER A 175 2.77 -16.94 17.78
N ILE A 176 1.98 -16.12 18.47
CA ILE A 176 0.73 -15.55 17.97
C ILE A 176 0.97 -14.14 17.45
N SER A 177 1.73 -13.34 18.20
CA SER A 177 1.92 -11.94 17.90
C SER A 177 2.77 -11.71 16.65
N LEU A 178 3.82 -12.51 16.43
CA LEU A 178 4.69 -12.34 15.27
C LEU A 178 3.94 -12.51 13.95
N PRO A 179 3.18 -13.60 13.69
CA PRO A 179 2.41 -13.71 12.46
C PRO A 179 1.42 -12.56 12.26
N VAL A 180 0.60 -12.25 13.27
CA VAL A 180 -0.45 -11.22 13.16
C VAL A 180 0.14 -9.83 12.93
N LEU A 181 1.15 -9.44 13.73
CA LEU A 181 1.79 -8.13 13.59
C LEU A 181 2.66 -8.06 12.34
N SER A 182 3.22 -9.17 11.85
CA SER A 182 3.96 -9.18 10.59
C SER A 182 3.06 -8.86 9.39
N CYS A 183 1.81 -9.33 9.38
CA CYS A 183 0.83 -8.97 8.35
C CYS A 183 0.46 -7.48 8.42
N LEU A 184 0.35 -6.92 9.63
CA LEU A 184 0.14 -5.48 9.80
C LEU A 184 1.34 -4.68 9.28
N VAL A 185 2.55 -5.05 9.70
CA VAL A 185 3.79 -4.39 9.25
C VAL A 185 3.96 -4.51 7.74
N SER A 186 3.65 -5.65 7.12
CA SER A 186 3.75 -5.81 5.67
C SER A 186 2.77 -4.91 4.93
N MET A 187 1.52 -4.78 5.41
CA MET A 187 0.56 -3.82 4.85
C MET A 187 1.07 -2.39 4.94
N LEU A 188 1.56 -1.99 6.12
CA LEU A 188 2.09 -0.64 6.35
C LEU A 188 3.31 -0.37 5.45
N ALA A 189 4.19 -1.36 5.27
CA ALA A 189 5.32 -1.24 4.35
C ALA A 189 4.86 -1.07 2.90
N VAL A 190 3.83 -1.82 2.46
CA VAL A 190 3.25 -1.68 1.12
C VAL A 190 2.66 -0.28 0.92
N HIS A 191 1.85 0.23 1.84
CA HIS A 191 1.26 1.59 1.72
C HIS A 191 2.24 2.73 1.98
N PHE A 192 3.39 2.44 2.57
CA PHE A 192 4.49 3.39 2.68
C PHE A 192 5.25 3.49 1.36
N LEU A 193 5.58 2.35 0.74
CA LEU A 193 6.34 2.30 -0.52
C LEU A 193 5.49 2.58 -1.76
N PHE A 194 4.20 2.26 -1.71
CA PHE A 194 3.26 2.41 -2.81
C PHE A 194 2.06 3.24 -2.36
N TYR A 195 1.31 3.77 -3.31
CA TYR A 195 0.08 4.52 -2.99
C TYR A 195 -0.94 3.65 -2.26
N PHE A 196 -1.64 4.29 -1.35
CA PHE A 196 -2.78 3.70 -0.65
C PHE A 196 -3.96 3.52 -1.60
N ASP A 197 -4.33 2.27 -1.83
CA ASP A 197 -5.64 1.91 -2.38
C ASP A 197 -6.38 1.05 -1.35
N HIS A 198 -7.66 1.33 -1.12
CA HIS A 198 -8.50 0.55 -0.20
C HIS A 198 -8.51 -0.95 -0.53
N ARG A 199 -8.32 -1.32 -1.81
CA ARG A 199 -8.20 -2.70 -2.28
C ARG A 199 -6.97 -3.40 -1.72
N PHE A 200 -5.85 -2.69 -1.54
CA PHE A 200 -4.64 -3.26 -0.96
C PHE A 200 -4.78 -3.56 0.53
N ARG A 201 -5.73 -2.92 1.22
CA ARG A 201 -6.06 -3.23 2.62
C ARG A 201 -6.95 -4.47 2.77
N VAL A 202 -7.75 -4.82 1.75
CA VAL A 202 -8.75 -5.92 1.84
C VAL A 202 -8.15 -7.24 2.34
N PRO A 203 -7.00 -7.71 1.83
CA PRO A 203 -6.37 -8.95 2.32
C PRO A 203 -5.96 -8.91 3.79
N TYR A 204 -5.77 -7.71 4.34
CA TYR A 204 -5.30 -7.48 5.71
C TYR A 204 -6.44 -7.23 6.71
N GLN A 205 -7.67 -7.04 6.25
CA GLN A 205 -8.82 -6.74 7.12
C GLN A 205 -9.03 -7.79 8.24
N PRO A 206 -8.93 -9.11 8.00
CA PRO A 206 -9.06 -10.09 9.08
C PRO A 206 -8.04 -9.88 10.19
N PHE A 207 -6.80 -9.52 9.84
CA PHE A 207 -5.74 -9.25 10.82
C PHE A 207 -5.99 -7.96 11.58
N LEU A 208 -6.46 -6.90 10.90
CA LEU A 208 -6.88 -5.66 11.56
C LEU A 208 -8.03 -5.91 12.55
N MET A 209 -8.99 -6.75 12.20
CA MET A 209 -10.08 -7.14 13.09
C MET A 209 -9.56 -7.93 14.31
N LEU A 210 -8.63 -8.87 14.12
CA LEU A 210 -8.01 -9.60 15.23
C LEU A 210 -7.25 -8.67 16.18
N VAL A 211 -6.48 -7.73 15.63
CA VAL A 211 -5.77 -6.72 16.42
C VAL A 211 -6.78 -5.83 17.17
N GLY A 212 -7.78 -5.29 16.49
CA GLY A 212 -8.81 -4.45 17.11
C GLY A 212 -9.60 -5.18 18.19
N ALA A 213 -9.95 -6.45 17.97
CA ALA A 213 -10.64 -7.29 18.96
C ALA A 213 -9.79 -7.50 20.22
N ALA A 214 -8.48 -7.73 20.08
CA ALA A 214 -7.58 -7.83 21.23
C ALA A 214 -7.57 -6.52 22.05
N GLY A 215 -7.58 -5.37 21.37
CA GLY A 215 -7.65 -4.06 22.04
C GLY A 215 -8.99 -3.81 22.74
N LEU A 216 -10.09 -4.22 22.12
CA LEU A 216 -11.42 -4.11 22.71
C LEU A 216 -11.55 -5.00 23.96
N LEU A 217 -11.10 -6.26 23.89
CA LEU A 217 -11.08 -7.15 25.06
C LEU A 217 -10.25 -6.55 26.19
N ARG A 218 -9.07 -6.01 25.89
CA ARG A 218 -8.20 -5.34 26.88
C ARG A 218 -8.90 -4.14 27.52
N LEU A 219 -9.66 -3.35 26.76
CA LEU A 219 -10.45 -2.24 27.31
C LEU A 219 -11.56 -2.74 28.23
N LEU A 220 -12.28 -3.80 27.84
CA LEU A 220 -13.41 -4.36 28.60
C LEU A 220 -12.99 -4.97 29.95
N GLU A 221 -11.73 -5.37 30.12
CA GLU A 221 -11.19 -5.79 31.42
C GLU A 221 -11.16 -4.64 32.47
N GLY A 222 -11.29 -3.38 32.04
CA GLY A 222 -11.54 -2.24 32.93
C GLY A 222 -10.36 -1.76 33.77
N ASN A 223 -9.22 -2.44 33.74
CA ASN A 223 -8.02 -2.14 34.52
C ASN A 223 -6.85 -1.63 33.65
N LEU A 224 -7.13 -0.68 32.75
CA LEU A 224 -6.09 -0.06 31.92
C LEU A 224 -5.08 0.75 32.76
N SER A 225 -3.80 0.50 32.50
CA SER A 225 -2.69 1.32 32.98
C SER A 225 -2.73 2.72 32.38
N VAL A 226 -2.02 3.68 33.00
CA VAL A 226 -1.91 5.06 32.50
C VAL A 226 -1.41 5.08 31.05
N ARG A 227 -0.42 4.25 30.72
CA ARG A 227 0.13 4.15 29.36
C ARG A 227 -0.91 3.66 28.35
N GLU A 228 -1.72 2.67 28.70
CA GLU A 228 -2.77 2.14 27.82
C GLU A 228 -3.89 3.15 27.59
N LYS A 229 -4.26 3.91 28.64
CA LYS A 229 -5.20 5.02 28.51
C LYS A 229 -4.67 6.08 27.53
N ILE A 230 -3.40 6.48 27.66
CA ILE A 230 -2.76 7.42 26.72
C ILE A 230 -2.80 6.88 25.29
N LEU A 231 -2.39 5.62 25.07
CA LEU A 231 -2.42 5.01 23.74
C LEU A 231 -3.84 5.02 23.13
N PHE A 232 -4.85 4.67 23.92
CA PHE A 232 -6.23 4.65 23.48
C PHE A 232 -6.76 6.06 23.14
N PHE A 233 -6.62 7.01 24.05
CA PHE A 233 -7.16 8.37 23.86
C PHE A 233 -6.40 9.18 22.81
N CYS A 234 -5.08 9.02 22.68
CA CYS A 234 -4.30 9.69 21.63
C CYS A 234 -4.60 9.12 20.24
N TRP A 235 -4.95 7.83 20.15
CA TRP A 235 -5.24 7.19 18.87
C TRP A 235 -6.65 7.43 18.37
N MET A 236 -7.63 7.50 19.27
CA MET A 236 -9.04 7.69 18.93
C MET A 236 -9.31 8.84 17.92
N PRO A 237 -8.70 10.04 18.04
CA PRO A 237 -8.93 11.11 17.06
C PRO A 237 -8.21 10.87 15.73
N VAL A 238 -7.17 10.02 15.65
CA VAL A 238 -6.33 9.88 14.45
C VAL A 238 -7.15 9.48 13.23
N PRO A 239 -7.97 8.41 13.24
CA PRO A 239 -8.80 8.07 12.08
C PRO A 239 -9.75 9.21 11.68
N ILE A 240 -10.32 9.94 12.65
CA ILE A 240 -11.25 11.04 12.38
C ILE A 240 -10.53 12.19 11.67
N VAL A 241 -9.39 12.62 12.23
CA VAL A 241 -8.53 13.67 11.67
C VAL A 241 -8.05 13.27 10.28
N VAL A 242 -7.58 12.03 10.10
CA VAL A 242 -7.11 11.50 8.81
C VAL A 242 -8.24 11.53 7.77
N ASN A 243 -9.45 11.06 8.09
CA ASN A 243 -10.55 11.09 7.12
C ASN A 243 -10.97 12.53 6.79
N TYR A 244 -11.01 13.42 7.77
CA TYR A 244 -11.40 14.82 7.56
C TYR A 244 -10.39 15.56 6.68
N PHE A 245 -9.09 15.52 7.03
CA PHE A 245 -8.08 16.32 6.35
C PHE A 245 -7.53 15.68 5.06
N LEU A 246 -7.46 14.34 4.96
CA LEU A 246 -6.79 13.69 3.82
C LEU A 246 -7.72 13.24 2.69
N LEU A 247 -9.03 13.07 2.94
CA LEU A 247 -9.96 12.59 1.91
C LEU A 247 -10.92 13.64 1.40
N GLN A 248 -11.41 14.55 2.25
CA GLN A 248 -12.41 15.53 1.83
C GLN A 248 -11.80 16.86 1.36
N GLY A 249 -10.52 17.11 1.63
CA GLY A 249 -9.96 18.46 1.55
C GLY A 249 -10.72 19.42 2.49
N PRO A 250 -10.29 20.69 2.60
CA PRO A 250 -11.20 21.70 3.14
C PRO A 250 -12.47 21.70 2.27
N PRO A 251 -13.68 21.83 2.85
CA PRO A 251 -14.88 22.03 2.05
C PRO A 251 -14.63 23.23 1.12
N SER A 252 -14.83 23.03 -0.18
CA SER A 252 -14.79 24.12 -1.16
C SER A 252 -15.91 25.10 -0.80
N GLY A 253 -15.56 26.14 -0.05
CA GLY A 253 -16.43 27.26 0.29
C GLY A 253 -16.66 28.18 -0.90
#